data_AF-A0A937TGJ3-F1
#
_entry.id   AF-A0A937TGJ3-F1
#
_cell.length_a   1.000
_cell.length_b   1.000
_cell.length_c   1.000
_cell.angle_alpha   90.00
_cell.angle_beta   90.00
_cell.angle_gamma   90.00
#
_symmetry.space_group_name_H-M   'P 1'
#
loop_
_entity.id
_entity.type
_entity.pdbx_description
1 polymer ?
#
loop_
_entity_poly.entity_id
_entity_poly.type
_entity_poly.pdbx_seq_one_letter_code
_entity_poly.pdbx_strand_id
1 'polypeptide(L)'
;EFPKFNFEEGSNLGFIAQDMENVFPELVRTEKNGYKSIAYDNLTPVLVEAMKEQQKIIINQTAEINEIESELNILKSELKEQKKEIARIKKSLKK
;
A
#
# COMPACT_ATOMS: atom_id res chain seq x y z
N GLU A 1 28.67 -24.34 7.97
CA GLU A 1 27.27 -24.76 8.18
C GLU A 1 26.87 -24.54 9.62
N PHE A 2 25.57 -24.34 9.90
CA PHE A 2 25.04 -23.99 11.22
C PHE A 2 24.22 -25.14 11.84
N PRO A 3 24.83 -26.27 12.23
CA PRO A 3 24.13 -27.51 12.57
C PRO A 3 23.25 -27.44 13.83
N LYS A 4 23.35 -26.36 14.63
CA LYS A 4 22.48 -26.13 15.80
C LYS A 4 21.11 -25.58 15.44
N PHE A 5 21.00 -24.96 14.27
CA PHE A 5 19.75 -24.45 13.76
C PHE A 5 19.30 -25.50 12.75
N ASN A 6 18.23 -26.20 13.08
CA ASN A 6 17.72 -27.35 12.35
C ASN A 6 17.06 -26.90 11.03
N PHE A 7 17.83 -26.20 10.19
CA PHE A 7 17.40 -25.74 8.88
C PHE A 7 17.11 -26.98 8.03
N GLU A 8 15.94 -27.01 7.41
CA GLU A 8 15.65 -28.05 6.44
C GLU A 8 16.67 -27.96 5.29
N GLU A 9 17.14 -29.12 4.84
CA GLU A 9 18.03 -29.19 3.68
C GLU A 9 17.29 -28.64 2.46
N GLY A 10 17.81 -27.56 1.88
CA GLY A 10 17.22 -26.90 0.72
C GLY A 10 17.18 -25.38 0.84
N SER A 11 16.40 -24.75 -0.05
CA SER A 11 16.19 -23.31 -0.03
C SER A 11 15.18 -22.94 1.04
N ASN A 12 15.61 -22.21 2.06
CA ASN A 12 14.76 -21.70 3.12
C ASN A 12 14.37 -20.25 2.81
N LEU A 13 13.08 -19.93 2.93
CA LEU A 13 12.57 -18.56 2.82
C LEU A 13 12.46 -17.93 4.21
N GLY A 14 12.94 -16.70 4.37
CA GLY A 14 12.84 -15.99 5.63
C GLY A 14 13.47 -14.60 5.57
N PHE A 15 13.52 -13.94 6.72
CA PHE A 15 14.13 -12.63 6.87
C PHE A 15 15.59 -12.72 7.32
N ILE A 16 16.37 -11.72 6.94
CA ILE A 16 17.73 -11.50 7.46
C ILE A 16 17.59 -10.80 8.81
N ALA A 17 18.08 -11.44 9.88
CA ALA A 17 17.95 -10.92 11.24
C ALA A 17 18.61 -9.54 11.42
N GLN A 18 19.71 -9.28 10.72
CA GLN A 18 20.43 -8.01 10.75
C GLN A 18 19.63 -6.88 10.10
N ASP A 19 18.96 -7.17 8.97
CA ASP A 19 18.08 -6.19 8.33
C ASP A 19 16.86 -5.93 9.21
N MET A 20 16.35 -6.98 9.85
CA MET A 20 15.24 -6.84 10.79
C MET A 20 15.62 -6.04 12.03
N GLU A 21 16.84 -6.17 12.54
CA GLU A 21 17.31 -5.41 13.70
C GLU A 21 17.31 -3.89 13.44
N ASN A 22 17.57 -3.48 12.20
CA ASN A 22 17.56 -2.06 11.83
C ASN A 22 16.16 -1.43 11.83
N VAL A 23 15.10 -2.25 11.70
CA VAL A 23 13.71 -1.78 11.55
C VAL A 23 12.87 -2.12 12.78
N PHE A 24 12.99 -3.34 13.29
CA PHE A 24 12.28 -3.89 14.45
C PHE A 24 13.29 -4.61 15.38
N PRO A 25 14.16 -3.87 16.09
CA PRO A 25 15.17 -4.45 16.98
C PRO A 25 14.56 -5.35 18.07
N GLU A 26 13.32 -5.09 18.49
CA GLU A 26 12.58 -5.88 19.47
C GLU A 26 12.22 -7.29 18.99
N LEU A 27 12.26 -7.53 17.69
CA LEU A 27 12.03 -8.84 17.08
C LEU A 27 13.32 -9.66 16.97
N VAL A 28 14.48 -9.08 17.27
CA VAL A 28 15.78 -9.74 17.10
C VAL A 28 16.42 -10.04 18.44
N ARG A 29 16.93 -11.26 18.58
CA ARG A 29 17.67 -11.71 19.76
C ARG A 29 19.10 -12.05 19.36
N THR A 30 20.06 -11.57 20.15
CA THR A 30 21.46 -12.00 20.03
C THR A 30 21.72 -13.11 21.04
N GLU A 31 22.03 -14.29 20.54
CA GLU A 31 22.33 -15.48 21.34
C GLU A 31 23.71 -15.37 21.99
N LYS A 32 23.97 -16.19 23.03
CA LYS A 32 25.26 -16.18 23.77
C LYS A 32 26.50 -16.44 22.91
N ASN A 33 26.32 -17.08 21.76
CA ASN A 33 27.36 -17.38 20.78
C ASN A 33 27.51 -16.29 19.70
N GLY A 34 26.83 -15.14 19.85
CA GLY A 34 26.92 -13.98 18.95
C GLY A 34 26.01 -14.03 17.72
N TYR A 35 25.26 -15.11 17.50
CA TYR A 35 24.33 -15.19 16.37
C TYR A 35 23.03 -14.45 16.66
N LYS A 36 22.44 -13.84 15.63
CA LYS A 36 21.15 -13.17 15.70
C LYS A 36 20.03 -14.07 15.19
N SER A 37 18.92 -14.11 15.92
CA SER A 37 17.71 -14.87 15.60
C SER A 37 16.48 -13.95 15.62
N ILE A 38 15.42 -14.32 14.89
CA ILE A 38 14.18 -13.55 14.82
C ILE A 38 13.09 -14.25 15.65
N ALA A 39 12.39 -13.49 16.48
CA ALA A 39 11.21 -13.93 17.21
C ALA A 39 9.96 -13.85 16.32
N TYR A 40 9.80 -14.82 15.41
CA TYR A 40 8.71 -14.84 14.44
C TYR A 40 7.31 -14.81 15.07
N ASP A 41 7.13 -15.38 16.27
CA ASP A 41 5.86 -15.35 17.00
C ASP A 41 5.39 -13.91 17.29
N ASN A 42 6.34 -12.99 17.46
CA ASN A 42 6.07 -11.59 17.74
C ASN A 42 5.78 -10.77 16.48
N LEU A 43 5.93 -11.33 15.27
CA LEU A 43 5.56 -10.63 14.03
C LEU A 43 4.05 -10.50 13.86
N THR A 44 3.27 -11.45 14.38
CA THR A 44 1.81 -11.47 14.21
C THR A 44 1.13 -10.13 14.60
N PRO A 45 1.36 -9.56 15.80
CA PRO A 45 0.76 -8.27 16.15
C PRO A 45 1.25 -7.11 15.26
N VAL A 46 2.52 -7.12 14.85
CA VAL A 46 3.08 -6.10 13.93
C VAL A 46 2.38 -6.15 12.58
N LEU A 47 2.19 -7.35 12.03
CA LEU A 47 1.47 -7.57 10.77
C LEU A 47 0.00 -7.13 10.88
N VAL A 48 -0.66 -7.40 11.99
CA VAL A 48 -2.06 -6.97 12.21
C VAL A 48 -2.16 -5.44 12.20
N GLU A 49 -1.25 -4.73 12.88
CA GLU A 49 -1.26 -3.27 12.86
C GLU A 49 -0.91 -2.71 11.47
N ALA A 50 0.06 -3.29 10.77
CA ALA A 50 0.38 -2.93 9.39
C ALA A 50 -0.81 -3.13 8.43
N MET A 51 -1.55 -4.24 8.59
CA MET A 51 -2.78 -4.50 7.80
C MET A 51 -3.88 -3.47 8.11
N LYS A 52 -4.06 -3.09 9.38
CA LYS A 52 -5.02 -2.05 9.76
C LYS A 52 -4.65 -0.69 9.17
N GLU A 53 -3.37 -0.34 9.19
CA GLU A 53 -2.88 0.90 8.57
C GLU A 53 -3.09 0.88 7.06
N GLN A 54 -2.72 -0.22 6.40
CA GLN A 54 -2.96 -0.39 4.96
C GLN A 54 -4.46 -0.30 4.63
N GLN A 55 -5.35 -0.87 5.46
CA GLN A 55 -6.79 -0.78 5.26
C GLN A 55 -7.30 0.67 5.35
N LYS A 56 -6.74 1.49 6.24
CA LYS A 56 -7.06 2.93 6.32
C LYS A 56 -6.63 3.66 5.05
N ILE A 57 -5.43 3.38 4.54
CA ILE A 57 -4.94 3.96 3.28
C ILE A 57 -5.88 3.61 2.13
N ILE A 58 -6.27 2.34 2.01
CA ILE A 58 -7.20 1.87 0.97
C ILE A 58 -8.54 2.60 1.06
N ILE A 59 -9.10 2.75 2.27
CA ILE A 59 -10.38 3.46 2.47
C ILE A 59 -10.26 4.92 2.03
N ASN A 60 -9.19 5.61 2.42
CA ASN A 60 -8.97 7.01 2.07
C ASN A 60 -8.79 7.19 0.55
N GLN A 61 -7.97 6.33 -0.08
CA GLN A 61 -7.77 6.37 -1.53
C GLN A 61 -9.07 6.08 -2.29
N THR A 62 -9.89 5.14 -1.81
CA THR A 62 -11.19 4.84 -2.41
C THR A 62 -12.14 6.03 -2.31
N ALA A 63 -12.14 6.73 -1.17
CA ALA A 63 -12.94 7.94 -0.99
C ALA A 63 -12.50 9.06 -1.95
N GLU A 64 -11.19 9.30 -2.09
CA GLU A 64 -10.62 10.29 -3.01
C GLU A 64 -10.97 9.95 -4.47
N ILE A 65 -10.86 8.67 -4.87
CA ILE A 65 -11.26 8.23 -6.21
C ILE A 65 -12.73 8.52 -6.48
N ASN A 66 -13.62 8.20 -5.54
CA ASN A 66 -15.05 8.45 -5.70
C ASN A 66 -15.38 9.94 -5.85
N GLU A 67 -14.67 10.80 -5.10
CA GLU A 67 -14.83 12.26 -5.19
C GLU A 67 -14.38 12.77 -6.56
N ILE A 68 -13.19 12.37 -7.01
CA ILE A 68 -12.66 12.72 -8.33
C ILE A 68 -13.61 12.24 -9.44
N GLU A 69 -14.15 11.03 -9.35
CA GLU A 69 -15.11 10.50 -10.33
C GLU A 69 -16.40 11.33 -10.39
N SER A 70 -16.89 11.79 -9.24
CA SER A 70 -18.06 12.67 -9.16
C SER A 70 -17.81 14.01 -9.84
N GLU A 71 -16.70 14.68 -9.51
CA GLU A 71 -16.31 15.95 -10.13
C GLU A 71 -16.14 15.82 -11.65
N LEU A 72 -15.50 14.73 -12.09
CA LEU A 72 -15.27 14.45 -13.50
C LEU A 72 -16.61 14.28 -14.25
N ASN A 73 -17.60 13.63 -13.64
CA ASN A 73 -18.94 13.49 -14.23
C ASN A 73 -19.69 14.82 -14.33
N ILE A 74 -19.55 15.70 -13.33
CA ILE A 74 -20.11 17.05 -13.37
C ILE A 74 -19.47 17.83 -14.52
N LEU A 75 -18.13 17.89 -14.57
CA LEU A 75 -17.40 18.63 -15.59
C LEU A 75 -17.69 18.12 -17.01
N LYS A 76 -17.83 16.81 -17.20
CA LYS A 76 -18.27 16.22 -18.47
C LYS A 76 -19.66 16.71 -18.90
N SER A 77 -20.58 16.84 -17.94
CA SER A 77 -21.94 17.31 -18.20
C SER A 77 -21.95 18.79 -18.57
N GLU A 78 -21.21 19.62 -17.84
CA GLU A 78 -21.04 21.05 -18.15
C GLU A 78 -20.41 21.26 -19.54
N LEU A 79 -19.35 20.51 -19.85
CA LEU A 79 -18.70 20.56 -21.16
C LEU A 79 -19.67 20.20 -22.30
N LYS A 80 -20.58 19.25 -22.07
CA LYS A 80 -21.61 18.87 -23.04
C LYS A 80 -22.60 20.00 -23.28
N GLU A 81 -23.04 20.70 -22.23
CA GLU A 81 -23.95 21.84 -22.36
C GLU A 81 -23.28 23.03 -23.04
N GLN A 82 -22.04 23.38 -22.65
CA GLN A 82 -21.27 24.43 -23.32
C GLN A 82 -21.09 24.14 -24.82
N LYS A 83 -20.82 22.88 -25.20
CA LYS A 83 -20.73 22.48 -26.62
C LYS A 83 -22.04 22.70 -27.38
N LYS A 84 -23.19 22.41 -26.76
CA LYS A 84 -24.51 22.67 -27.37
C LYS A 84 -24.76 24.16 -27.54
N GLU A 85 -24.41 24.97 -26.55
CA GLU A 85 -24.57 26.42 -26.60
C GLU A 85 -23.71 27.05 -27.70
N ILE A 86 -22.43 26.66 -27.78
CA ILE A 86 -21.53 27.08 -28.86
C ILE A 86 -22.10 26.71 -30.23
N ALA A 87 -22.69 25.52 -30.38
CA ALA A 87 -23.31 25.10 -31.63
C ALA A 87 -24.53 25.97 -32.01
N ARG A 88 -25.34 26.38 -31.03
CA ARG A 88 -26.48 27.30 -31.24
C ARG A 88 -26.01 28.68 -31.67
N ILE A 89 -25.03 29.24 -30.97
CA ILE A 89 -24.43 30.56 -31.28
C ILE A 89 -23.82 30.56 -32.69
N LYS A 90 -23.06 29.51 -33.05
CA LYS A 90 -22.50 29.37 -34.40
C LYS A 90 -23.57 29.32 -35.49
N LYS A 91 -24.74 28.75 -35.20
CA LYS A 91 -25.86 28.69 -36.15
C LYS A 91 -26.55 30.05 -36.32
N SER A 92 -26.68 30.84 -35.24
CA SER A 92 -27.29 32.18 -35.32
C SER A 92 -26.39 33.20 -36.04
N LEU A 93 -25.06 33.06 -35.95
CA LEU A 93 -24.10 33.92 -36.66
C LEU A 93 -23.97 33.64 -38.17
N LYS A 94 -24.48 32.50 -38.64
CA LYS A 94 -24.48 32.13 -40.07
C LYS A 94 -25.76 32.55 -40.82
N LYS A 95 -26.72 33.13 -40.12
CA LYS A 95 -27.92 33.77 -40.69
C LYS A 95 -27.68 35.25 -40.85
#